data_AF-A0A1M5HJH8-F1
#
_entry.id   AF-A0A1M5HJH8-F1
#
_cell.length_a   1.000
_cell.length_b   1.000
_cell.length_c   1.000
_cell.angle_alpha   90.00
_cell.angle_beta   90.00
_cell.angle_gamma   90.00
#
_symmetry.space_group_name_H-M   'P 1'
#
loop_
_entity.id
_entity.type
_entity.pdbx_description
1 polymer ?
#
loop_
_entity_poly.entity_id
_entity_poly.type
_entity_poly.pdbx_seq_one_letter_code
_entity_poly.pdbx_strand_id
1 'polypeptide(L)'
;MNKIFISTIIFLSLSVPVSAQKTQDQINKAYAEQYRKINTNPRLSGPEKARLKKQLALKQDQENRVFDEAYKKKYGSSKDQRKRMVEDKMGLLEKKYEQDKKRIENNPVLGKDQKKAHKEALKKKYESQKALLKKEKNNI
;
A
#
# COMPACT_ATOMS: atom_id res chain seq x y z
N MET A 1 18.68 58.22 -18.17
CA MET A 1 18.59 56.97 -18.97
C MET A 1 19.43 55.90 -18.29
N ASN A 2 19.04 54.63 -18.43
CA ASN A 2 19.64 53.39 -17.88
C ASN A 2 18.83 52.74 -16.75
N LYS A 3 17.79 51.99 -17.14
CA LYS A 3 17.12 50.98 -16.32
C LYS A 3 16.72 49.78 -17.17
N ILE A 4 17.68 49.04 -17.73
CA ILE A 4 17.38 47.74 -18.37
C ILE A 4 18.59 46.82 -18.23
N PHE A 5 18.84 46.23 -17.05
CA PHE A 5 19.83 45.14 -16.94
C PHE A 5 19.58 44.18 -15.76
N ILE A 6 18.32 43.93 -15.39
CA ILE A 6 17.99 42.88 -14.41
C ILE A 6 16.73 42.15 -14.86
N SER A 7 16.77 41.45 -16.00
CA SER A 7 15.66 40.57 -16.39
C SER A 7 16.08 39.48 -17.38
N THR A 8 17.20 38.81 -17.13
CA THR A 8 17.66 37.73 -18.05
C THR A 8 18.30 36.54 -17.35
N ILE A 9 18.08 36.36 -16.04
CA ILE A 9 18.61 35.20 -15.28
C ILE A 9 17.51 34.52 -14.45
N ILE A 10 16.27 34.50 -14.93
CA ILE A 10 15.17 33.71 -14.30
C ILE A 10 14.44 32.89 -15.38
N PHE A 11 15.20 32.37 -16.35
CA PHE A 11 14.68 31.43 -17.36
C PHE A 11 15.62 30.23 -17.58
N LEU A 12 16.45 29.87 -16.59
CA LEU A 12 16.87 28.48 -16.44
C LEU A 12 15.74 27.73 -15.73
N SER A 13 14.66 27.55 -16.49
CA SER A 13 13.63 26.57 -16.22
C SER A 13 14.29 25.23 -15.93
N LEU A 14 14.03 24.72 -14.73
CA LEU A 14 14.22 23.35 -14.30
C LEU A 14 13.66 22.39 -15.37
N SER A 15 14.48 22.00 -16.35
CA SER A 15 14.24 20.82 -17.16
C SER A 15 14.55 19.60 -16.29
N VAL A 16 13.70 19.35 -15.29
CA VAL A 16 13.67 18.04 -14.64
C VAL A 16 13.31 17.08 -15.78
N PRO A 17 14.15 16.10 -16.13
CA PRO A 17 13.76 15.13 -17.12
C PRO A 17 12.49 14.48 -16.59
N VAL A 18 11.37 14.72 -17.27
CA VAL A 18 10.16 13.91 -17.14
C VAL A 18 10.56 12.56 -17.69
N SER A 19 11.23 11.75 -16.86
CA SER A 19 11.38 10.34 -17.12
C SER A 19 9.96 9.80 -17.20
N ALA A 20 9.50 9.56 -18.43
CA ALA A 20 8.26 8.86 -18.66
C ALA A 20 8.35 7.54 -17.89
N GLN A 21 7.62 7.46 -16.79
CA GLN A 21 7.66 6.33 -15.89
C GLN A 21 7.18 5.12 -16.68
N LYS A 22 8.08 4.16 -16.92
CA LYS A 22 7.78 2.97 -17.73
C LYS A 22 6.59 2.24 -17.10
N THR A 23 5.65 1.81 -17.93
CA THR A 23 4.55 0.95 -17.46
C THR A 23 5.10 -0.43 -17.09
N GLN A 24 4.37 -1.16 -16.24
CA GLN A 24 4.77 -2.52 -15.86
C GLN A 24 4.96 -3.44 -17.07
N ASP A 25 4.14 -3.29 -18.11
CA ASP A 25 4.28 -4.02 -19.38
C ASP A 25 5.58 -3.66 -20.12
N GLN A 26 5.97 -2.39 -20.11
CA GLN A 26 7.24 -1.95 -20.71
C GLN A 26 8.45 -2.48 -19.92
N ILE A 27 8.35 -2.53 -18.59
CA ILE A 27 9.36 -3.15 -17.72
C ILE A 27 9.47 -4.64 -18.09
N ASN A 28 8.37 -5.38 -18.02
CA ASN A 28 8.37 -6.82 -18.30
C ASN A 28 8.83 -7.17 -19.73
N LYS A 29 8.45 -6.36 -20.73
CA LYS A 29 8.92 -6.53 -22.11
C LYS A 29 10.44 -6.33 -22.24
N ALA A 30 11.00 -5.32 -21.56
CA ALA A 30 12.44 -5.09 -21.56
C ALA A 30 13.20 -6.25 -20.90
N TYR A 31 12.68 -6.78 -19.79
CA TYR A 31 13.25 -7.95 -19.12
C TYR A 31 13.15 -9.22 -19.96
N ALA A 32 12.02 -9.47 -20.64
CA ALA A 32 11.85 -10.61 -21.54
C ALA A 32 12.92 -10.65 -22.64
N GLU A 33 13.25 -9.49 -23.22
CA GLU A 33 14.33 -9.36 -24.20
C GLU A 33 15.71 -9.68 -23.60
N GLN A 34 15.97 -9.26 -22.36
CA GLN A 34 17.23 -9.58 -21.67
C GLN A 34 17.34 -11.08 -21.37
N TYR A 35 16.26 -11.73 -20.95
CA TYR A 35 16.23 -13.19 -20.81
C TYR A 35 16.51 -13.91 -22.13
N ARG A 36 15.92 -13.42 -23.23
CA ARG A 36 16.14 -13.98 -24.58
C ARG A 36 17.62 -13.89 -24.95
N LYS A 37 18.26 -12.74 -24.76
CA LYS A 37 19.71 -12.55 -25.01
C LYS A 37 20.59 -13.49 -24.18
N ILE A 38 20.27 -13.71 -22.91
CA ILE A 38 21.02 -14.67 -22.07
C ILE A 38 20.84 -16.10 -22.61
N ASN A 39 19.62 -16.47 -23.02
CA ASN A 39 19.34 -17.80 -23.53
C ASN A 39 20.07 -18.10 -24.85
N THR A 40 20.02 -17.15 -25.79
CA THR A 40 20.58 -17.33 -27.14
C THR A 40 22.09 -17.13 -27.20
N ASN A 41 22.72 -16.61 -26.15
CA ASN A 41 24.17 -16.40 -26.14
C ASN A 41 24.92 -17.75 -26.08
N PRO A 42 25.69 -18.12 -27.12
CA PRO A 42 26.43 -19.38 -27.15
C PRO A 42 27.71 -19.33 -26.29
N ARG A 43 28.18 -18.14 -25.90
CA ARG A 43 29.40 -17.96 -25.12
C ARG A 43 29.22 -18.20 -23.61
N LEU A 44 27.98 -18.41 -23.16
CA LEU A 44 27.66 -18.63 -21.75
C LEU A 44 27.39 -20.10 -21.51
N SER A 45 28.01 -20.66 -20.48
CA SER A 45 27.69 -22.00 -19.99
C SER A 45 26.31 -22.04 -19.32
N GLY A 46 25.73 -23.24 -19.19
CA GLY A 46 24.46 -23.44 -18.50
C GLY A 46 24.40 -22.82 -17.10
N PRO A 47 25.39 -23.07 -16.22
CA PRO A 47 25.47 -22.47 -14.90
C PRO A 47 25.56 -20.94 -14.92
N GLU A 48 26.33 -20.36 -15.84
CA GLU A 48 26.44 -18.89 -15.97
C GLU A 48 25.12 -18.26 -16.41
N LYS A 49 24.42 -18.88 -17.37
CA LYS A 49 23.08 -18.46 -17.78
C LYS A 49 22.12 -18.48 -16.59
N ALA A 50 22.12 -19.55 -15.78
CA ALA A 50 21.27 -19.65 -14.60
C ALA A 50 21.56 -18.54 -13.59
N ARG A 51 22.84 -18.25 -13.32
CA ARG A 51 23.25 -17.17 -12.41
C ARG A 51 22.78 -15.80 -12.89
N LEU A 52 22.97 -15.51 -14.18
CA LEU A 52 22.56 -14.23 -14.77
C LEU A 52 21.04 -14.07 -14.78
N LYS A 53 20.29 -15.14 -15.11
CA LYS A 53 18.82 -15.12 -15.03
C LYS A 53 18.33 -14.88 -13.61
N LYS A 54 18.97 -15.49 -12.61
CA LYS A 54 18.61 -15.26 -11.20
C LYS A 54 18.86 -13.80 -10.79
N GLN A 55 20.01 -13.23 -11.15
CA GLN A 55 20.28 -11.81 -10.91
C GLN A 55 19.26 -10.90 -11.62
N LEU A 56 18.90 -11.25 -12.85
CA LEU A 56 17.94 -10.51 -13.63
C LEU A 56 16.52 -10.57 -13.03
N ALA A 57 16.11 -11.73 -12.52
CA ALA A 57 14.84 -11.90 -11.82
C ALA A 57 14.76 -11.07 -10.54
N LEU A 58 15.85 -11.01 -9.77
CA LEU A 58 15.92 -10.17 -8.58
C LEU A 58 15.78 -8.68 -8.92
N LYS A 59 16.43 -8.22 -10.00
CA LYS A 59 16.28 -6.84 -10.47
C LYS A 59 14.87 -6.53 -10.96
N GLN A 60 14.27 -7.45 -11.73
CA GLN A 60 12.89 -7.32 -12.21
C GLN A 60 11.90 -7.23 -11.05
N ASP A 61 12.05 -8.08 -10.03
CA ASP A 61 11.19 -8.07 -8.84
C ASP A 61 11.31 -6.74 -8.09
N GLN A 62 12.53 -6.22 -7.92
CA GLN A 62 12.76 -4.94 -7.28
C GLN A 62 12.13 -3.77 -8.07
N GLU A 63 12.30 -3.73 -9.39
CA GLU A 63 11.68 -2.69 -10.22
C GLU A 63 10.16 -2.77 -10.23
N ASN A 64 9.59 -3.97 -10.28
CA ASN A 64 8.14 -4.18 -10.20
C ASN A 64 7.59 -3.72 -8.84
N ARG A 65 8.29 -4.00 -7.72
CA ARG A 65 7.88 -3.49 -6.39
C ARG A 65 7.88 -1.98 -6.33
N VAL A 66 8.92 -1.32 -6.86
CA VAL A 66 8.99 0.15 -6.91
C VAL A 66 7.86 0.72 -7.76
N PHE A 67 7.56 0.09 -8.90
CA PHE A 67 6.41 0.47 -9.72
C PHE A 67 5.10 0.32 -8.95
N ASP A 68 4.87 -0.81 -8.30
CA ASP A 68 3.65 -1.08 -7.53
C ASP A 68 3.48 -0.11 -6.36
N GLU A 69 4.55 0.21 -5.64
CA GLU A 69 4.54 1.20 -4.55
C GLU A 69 4.23 2.61 -5.06
N ALA A 70 4.88 3.02 -6.17
CA ALA A 70 4.60 4.30 -6.79
C ALA A 70 3.17 4.37 -7.35
N TYR A 71 2.68 3.28 -7.93
CA TYR A 71 1.31 3.17 -8.43
C TYR A 71 0.30 3.24 -7.29
N LYS A 72 0.50 2.50 -6.19
CA LYS A 72 -0.31 2.58 -4.96
C LYS A 72 -0.30 3.99 -4.36
N LYS A 73 0.84 4.68 -4.38
CA LYS A 73 0.97 6.05 -3.88
C LYS A 73 0.19 7.05 -4.76
N LYS A 74 0.21 6.86 -6.07
CA LYS A 74 -0.40 7.79 -7.05
C LYS A 74 -1.90 7.57 -7.24
N TYR A 75 -2.36 6.31 -7.24
CA TYR A 75 -3.74 5.95 -7.55
C TYR A 75 -4.51 5.38 -6.34
N GLY A 76 -3.83 5.25 -5.19
CA GLY A 76 -4.39 4.66 -3.97
C GLY A 76 -4.44 3.13 -4.02
N SER A 77 -4.80 2.51 -2.89
CA SER A 77 -5.19 1.10 -2.84
C SER A 77 -6.48 0.89 -3.65
N SER A 78 -6.58 -0.23 -4.37
CA SER A 78 -7.77 -0.55 -5.19
C SER A 78 -9.06 -0.49 -4.36
N LYS A 79 -10.21 -0.31 -5.02
CA LYS A 79 -11.53 -0.32 -4.38
C LYS A 79 -11.71 -1.56 -3.48
N ASP A 80 -11.30 -2.73 -3.98
CA ASP A 80 -11.38 -3.99 -3.24
C ASP A 80 -10.43 -4.04 -2.05
N GLN A 81 -9.22 -3.51 -2.20
CA GLN A 81 -8.27 -3.43 -1.09
C GLN A 81 -8.76 -2.48 0.01
N ARG A 82 -9.37 -1.33 -0.36
CA ARG A 82 -10.03 -0.43 0.60
C ARG A 82 -11.17 -1.13 1.34
N LYS A 83 -12.01 -1.89 0.64
CA LYS A 83 -13.08 -2.68 1.27
C LYS A 83 -12.52 -3.72 2.24
N ARG A 84 -11.47 -4.45 1.86
CA ARG A 84 -10.79 -5.42 2.74
C ARG A 84 -10.23 -4.77 4.00
N MET A 85 -9.59 -3.60 3.88
CA MET A 85 -9.10 -2.87 5.07
C MET A 85 -10.23 -2.49 6.03
N VAL A 86 -11.40 -2.12 5.51
CA VAL A 86 -12.58 -1.84 6.36
C VAL A 86 -13.12 -3.12 7.00
N GLU A 87 -13.11 -4.25 6.29
CA GLU A 87 -13.45 -5.56 6.85
C GLU A 87 -12.51 -5.99 7.97
N ASP A 88 -11.20 -5.82 7.79
CA ASP A 88 -10.20 -6.11 8.82
C ASP A 88 -10.42 -5.25 10.07
N LYS A 89 -10.70 -3.95 9.90
CA LYS A 89 -11.07 -3.05 11.00
C LYS A 89 -12.32 -3.53 11.74
N MET A 90 -13.35 -4.00 11.03
CA MET A 90 -14.55 -4.56 11.65
C MET A 90 -14.24 -5.82 12.45
N GLY A 91 -13.43 -6.74 11.92
CA GLY A 91 -13.02 -7.94 12.63
C GLY A 91 -12.20 -7.65 13.90
N LEU A 92 -11.30 -6.65 13.85
CA LEU A 92 -10.57 -6.19 15.02
C LEU A 92 -11.50 -5.56 16.07
N LEU A 93 -12.49 -4.78 15.63
CA LEU A 93 -13.49 -4.17 16.51
C LEU A 93 -14.32 -5.24 17.25
N GLU A 94 -14.75 -6.29 16.56
CA GLU A 94 -15.48 -7.41 17.17
C GLU A 94 -14.63 -8.14 18.22
N LYS A 95 -13.37 -8.45 17.90
CA LYS A 95 -12.45 -9.07 18.86
C LYS A 95 -12.26 -8.21 20.10
N LYS A 96 -12.06 -6.90 19.93
CA LYS A 96 -11.90 -5.96 21.04
C LYS A 96 -13.16 -5.89 21.91
N TYR A 97 -14.34 -5.83 21.28
CA TYR A 97 -15.61 -5.82 21.99
C TYR A 97 -15.77 -7.06 22.89
N GLU A 98 -15.51 -8.26 22.39
CA GLU A 98 -15.62 -9.48 23.19
C GLU A 98 -14.58 -9.53 24.32
N GLN A 99 -13.35 -9.06 24.08
CA GLN A 99 -12.32 -8.95 25.11
C GLN A 99 -12.74 -7.98 26.22
N ASP A 100 -13.20 -6.79 25.88
CA ASP A 100 -13.61 -5.77 26.84
C ASP A 100 -14.87 -6.20 27.61
N LYS A 101 -15.81 -6.89 26.95
CA LYS A 101 -16.98 -7.49 27.59
C LYS A 101 -16.57 -8.52 28.64
N LYS A 102 -15.63 -9.42 28.33
CA LYS A 102 -15.08 -10.40 29.27
C LYS A 102 -14.36 -9.73 30.44
N ARG A 103 -13.60 -8.65 30.18
CA ARG A 103 -12.94 -7.87 31.24
C ARG A 103 -13.94 -7.24 32.20
N ILE A 104 -15.05 -6.70 31.70
CA ILE A 104 -16.12 -6.15 32.55
C ILE A 104 -16.78 -7.26 33.38
N GLU A 105 -17.08 -8.40 32.76
CA GLU A 105 -17.72 -9.54 33.46
C GLU A 105 -16.86 -10.07 34.61
N ASN A 106 -15.56 -10.23 34.35
CA ASN A 106 -14.61 -10.82 35.29
C ASN A 106 -14.02 -9.78 36.26
N ASN A 107 -14.42 -8.52 36.20
CA ASN A 107 -13.89 -7.50 37.10
C ASN A 107 -14.43 -7.71 38.53
N PRO A 108 -13.58 -7.97 39.53
CA PRO A 108 -14.02 -8.21 40.91
C PRO A 108 -14.43 -6.92 41.65
N VAL A 109 -13.99 -5.75 41.17
CA VAL A 109 -14.26 -4.44 41.79
C VAL A 109 -15.65 -3.93 41.44
N LEU A 110 -16.19 -4.33 40.28
CA LEU A 110 -17.48 -3.85 39.81
C LEU A 110 -18.64 -4.65 40.41
N GLY A 111 -19.61 -3.96 40.99
CA GLY A 111 -20.90 -4.54 41.36
C GLY A 111 -21.73 -4.95 40.14
N LYS A 112 -22.77 -5.77 40.35
CA LYS A 112 -23.64 -6.30 39.28
C LYS A 112 -24.22 -5.19 38.39
N ASP A 113 -24.73 -4.11 38.99
CA ASP A 113 -25.35 -3.01 38.25
C ASP A 113 -24.34 -2.17 37.48
N GLN A 114 -23.14 -1.98 38.05
CA GLN A 114 -22.03 -1.31 37.36
C GLN A 114 -21.59 -2.13 36.15
N LYS A 115 -21.44 -3.46 36.29
CA LYS A 115 -21.13 -4.35 35.16
C LYS A 115 -22.18 -4.26 34.05
N LYS A 116 -23.47 -4.19 34.42
CA LYS A 116 -24.56 -3.99 33.46
C LYS A 116 -24.43 -2.66 32.72
N ALA A 117 -24.21 -1.56 33.45
CA ALA A 117 -24.05 -0.23 32.87
C ALA A 117 -22.83 -0.16 31.92
N HIS A 118 -21.69 -0.73 32.33
CA HIS A 118 -20.49 -0.78 31.49
C HIS A 118 -20.69 -1.63 30.22
N LYS A 119 -21.36 -2.79 30.32
CA LYS A 119 -21.69 -3.62 29.15
C LYS A 119 -22.61 -2.89 28.16
N GLU A 120 -23.61 -2.16 28.65
CA GLU A 120 -24.50 -1.37 27.80
C GLU A 120 -23.76 -0.21 27.11
N ALA A 121 -22.92 0.52 27.84
CA ALA A 121 -22.09 1.57 27.26
C ALA A 121 -21.13 1.03 26.20
N LEU A 122 -20.49 -0.11 26.47
CA LEU A 122 -19.60 -0.80 25.54
C LEU A 122 -20.35 -1.24 24.28
N LYS A 123 -21.54 -1.82 24.42
CA LYS A 123 -22.39 -2.22 23.30
C LYS A 123 -22.78 -1.04 22.42
N LYS A 124 -23.25 0.06 23.01
CA LYS A 124 -23.60 1.29 22.27
C LYS A 124 -22.41 1.82 21.47
N LYS A 125 -21.22 1.87 22.09
CA LYS A 125 -19.99 2.29 21.42
C LYS A 125 -19.63 1.35 20.25
N TYR A 126 -19.66 0.05 20.47
CA TYR A 126 -19.40 -0.95 19.44
C TYR A 126 -20.34 -0.81 18.25
N GLU A 127 -21.66 -0.73 18.48
CA GLU A 127 -22.66 -0.57 17.40
C GLU A 127 -22.44 0.73 16.61
N SER A 128 -22.13 1.84 17.30
CA SER A 128 -21.85 3.12 16.64
C SER A 128 -20.61 3.03 15.73
N GLN A 129 -19.53 2.40 16.20
CA GLN A 129 -18.29 2.23 15.44
C GLN A 129 -18.48 1.26 14.27
N LYS A 130 -19.23 0.17 14.47
CA LYS A 130 -19.56 -0.79 13.42
C LYS A 130 -20.42 -0.15 12.33
N ALA A 131 -21.38 0.68 12.69
CA ALA A 131 -22.21 1.42 11.73
C ALA A 131 -21.38 2.40 10.89
N LEU A 132 -20.42 3.11 11.50
CA LEU A 132 -19.49 3.99 10.77
C LEU A 132 -18.64 3.22 9.78
N LEU A 133 -18.05 2.09 10.18
CA LEU A 133 -17.26 1.23 9.29
C LEU A 133 -18.11 0.67 8.15
N LYS A 134 -19.37 0.28 8.41
CA LYS A 134 -20.29 -0.18 7.37
C LYS A 134 -20.60 0.92 6.35
N LYS A 135 -20.78 2.16 6.80
CA LYS A 135 -20.95 3.33 5.91
C LYS A 135 -19.69 3.59 5.09
N GLU A 136 -18.51 3.56 5.72
CA GLU A 136 -17.21 3.69 5.03
C GLU A 136 -17.08 2.64 3.91
N LYS A 137 -17.39 1.36 4.21
CA LYS A 137 -17.38 0.28 3.20
C LYS A 137 -18.34 0.52 2.04
N ASN A 138 -19.54 1.03 2.31
CA ASN A 138 -20.55 1.28 1.28
C ASN A 138 -20.19 2.48 0.40
N ASN A 139 -19.45 3.45 0.94
CA ASN A 139 -19.00 4.64 0.22
C ASN A 139 -17.72 4.42 -0.61
N ILE A 140 -17.16 3.20 -0.61
CA ILE A 140 -16.00 2.77 -1.43
C ILE A 140 -16.46 2.13 -2.74
#